data_AF-A0A9D1DDW4-F1
#
_entry.id   AF-A0A9D1DDW4-F1
#
_cell.length_a   1.000
_cell.length_b   1.000
_cell.length_c   1.000
_cell.angle_alpha   90.00
_cell.angle_beta   90.00
_cell.angle_gamma   90.00
#
_symmetry.space_group_name_H-M   'P 1'
#
loop_
_entity.id
_entity.type
_entity.pdbx_description
1 polymer ?
#
loop_
_entity_poly.entity_id
_entity_poly.type
_entity_poly.pdbx_seq_one_letter_code
_entity_poly.pdbx_strand_id
1 'polypeptide(L)' 'MSPIEFKQQNIVFTAPAGMKDKVEQLPAFRGEGQVISCWHLSFWERLKLLFTGRLWFSVIGNAQPPIWLGVDCPFI' A
#
# COMPACT_ATOMS: atom_id res chain seq x y z
N MET A 1 1.39 6.87 5.32
CA MET A 1 2.12 6.71 4.05
C MET A 1 1.10 6.50 2.96
N SER A 2 1.37 6.93 1.73
CA SER A 2 0.40 6.89 0.65
C SER A 2 1.01 6.23 -0.59
N PRO A 3 0.21 5.51 -1.38
CA PRO A 3 0.69 4.98 -2.65
C PRO A 3 0.98 6.14 -3.61
N ILE A 4 2.02 5.99 -4.42
CA ILE A 4 2.43 7.00 -5.40
C ILE A 4 2.63 6.37 -6.78
N GLU A 5 2.41 7.18 -7.81
CA GLU A 5 2.70 6.79 -9.18
C GLU A 5 4.20 6.60 -9.41
N PHE A 6 4.55 5.70 -10.32
CA PHE A 6 5.94 5.41 -10.70
C PHE A 6 6.02 4.99 -12.16
N LYS A 7 7.19 5.17 -12.78
CA LYS A 7 7.37 5.06 -14.24
C LYS A 7 6.93 3.72 -14.84
N GLN A 8 7.14 2.63 -14.11
CA GLN A 8 6.86 1.26 -14.56
C GLN A 8 5.40 0.85 -14.32
N GLN A 9 4.57 1.70 -13.69
CA GLN A 9 3.15 1.43 -13.47
C GLN A 9 2.42 1.09 -14.77
N ASN A 10 1.55 0.07 -14.74
CA ASN A 10 0.74 -0.35 -15.88
C ASN A 10 -0.74 -0.61 -15.53
N ILE A 11 -1.12 -0.46 -14.26
CA ILE A 11 -2.50 -0.63 -13.78
C ILE A 11 -2.76 0.29 -12.59
N VAL A 12 -4.04 0.66 -12.40
CA VAL A 12 -4.53 1.32 -11.19
C VAL A 12 -5.65 0.46 -10.62
N PHE A 13 -5.47 -0.08 -9.41
CA PHE A 13 -6.56 -0.76 -8.73
C PHE A 13 -7.48 0.28 -8.09
N THR A 14 -8.77 0.15 -8.35
CA THR A 14 -9.80 1.02 -7.78
C THR A 14 -10.50 0.33 -6.62
N ALA A 15 -11.09 1.14 -5.74
CA ALA A 15 -11.86 0.62 -4.62
C ALA A 15 -12.99 -0.31 -5.09
N PRO A 16 -13.21 -1.45 -4.40
CA PRO A 16 -14.39 -2.29 -4.62
C PRO A 16 -15.71 -1.50 -4.49
N ALA A 17 -16.76 -1.99 -5.13
CA ALA A 17 -18.08 -1.37 -5.05
C ALA A 17 -18.53 -1.21 -3.58
N GLY A 18 -18.91 0.01 -3.19
CA GLY A 18 -19.33 0.32 -1.82
C GLY A 18 -18.19 0.66 -0.84
N MET A 19 -16.92 0.66 -1.27
CA MET A 19 -15.77 1.02 -0.42
C MET A 19 -15.00 2.27 -0.91
N LYS A 20 -15.57 3.04 -1.85
CA LYS A 20 -14.91 4.20 -2.47
C LYS A 20 -14.43 5.26 -1.48
N ASP A 21 -15.13 5.43 -0.36
CA ASP A 21 -14.79 6.41 0.67
C ASP A 21 -13.76 5.90 1.69
N LYS A 22 -13.39 4.61 1.62
CA LYS A 22 -12.54 3.93 2.61
C LYS A 22 -11.23 3.39 2.03
N VAL A 23 -11.12 3.30 0.71
CA VAL A 23 -9.98 2.69 0.02
C VAL A 23 -9.52 3.63 -1.07
N GLU A 24 -8.26 4.06 -0.97
CA GLU A 24 -7.62 4.87 -2.00
C GLU A 24 -7.28 4.03 -3.24
N GLN A 25 -7.09 4.70 -4.37
CA GLN A 25 -6.61 4.04 -5.58
C GLN A 25 -5.16 3.58 -5.39
N LEU A 26 -4.82 2.43 -5.96
CA LEU A 26 -3.48 1.86 -5.87
C LEU A 26 -2.84 1.82 -7.27
N PRO A 27 -1.99 2.81 -7.60
CA PRO A 27 -1.07 2.71 -8.73
C PRO A 27 -0.11 1.52 -8.56
N ALA A 28 -0.05 0.66 -9.57
CA ALA A 28 0.75 -0.55 -9.50
C ALA A 28 1.27 -1.03 -10.87
N PHE A 29 2.25 -1.93 -10.81
CA PHE A 29 2.66 -2.77 -11.91
C PHE A 29 2.18 -4.20 -11.66
N ARG A 30 1.50 -4.79 -12.64
CA ARG A 30 1.14 -6.21 -12.65
C ARG A 30 1.86 -6.90 -13.79
N GLY A 31 2.67 -7.90 -13.46
CA GLY A 31 3.45 -8.69 -14.41
C GLY A 31 4.19 -9.81 -13.71
N GLU A 32 4.57 -10.86 -14.43
CA GLU A 32 5.42 -11.95 -13.92
C GLU A 32 4.90 -12.63 -12.63
N GLY A 33 3.59 -12.68 -12.44
CA GLY A 33 2.97 -13.28 -11.25
C GLY A 33 3.04 -12.41 -9.98
N GLN A 34 3.46 -11.14 -10.08
CA GLN A 34 3.54 -10.21 -8.96
C GLN A 34 2.77 -8.92 -9.19
N VAL A 35 2.45 -8.24 -8.08
CA VAL A 35 1.91 -6.88 -8.06
C VAL A 35 2.87 -6.01 -7.27
N ILE A 36 3.42 -5.00 -7.93
CA ILE A 36 4.36 -4.04 -7.33
C ILE A 36 3.63 -2.71 -7.16
N SER A 37 3.71 -2.14 -5.97
CA SER A 37 3.24 -0.78 -5.68
C SER A 37 4.34 0.01 -4.99
N CYS A 38 4.36 1.33 -5.22
CA CYS A 38 5.33 2.23 -4.61
C CYS A 38 4.63 3.10 -3.57
N TRP A 39 5.29 3.30 -2.42
CA TRP A 39 4.72 4.03 -1.30
C TRP A 39 5.65 5.11 -0.80
N HIS A 40 5.08 6.29 -0.59
CA HIS A 40 5.79 7.42 -0.02
C HIS A 40 5.53 7.49 1.48
N LEU A 41 6.60 7.31 2.27
CA LEU A 41 6.55 7.52 3.71
C LEU A 41 6.64 9.01 4.01
N SER A 42 5.77 9.48 4.90
CA SER A 42 5.92 10.81 5.50
C SER A 42 7.20 10.89 6.33
N PHE A 43 7.65 12.11 6.62
CA PHE A 43 8.85 12.34 7.42
C PHE A 43 8.81 11.60 8.77
N TRP A 44 7.67 11.67 9.48
CA TRP A 44 7.50 10.99 10.76
C TRP A 44 7.53 9.47 10.65
N GLU A 45 6.95 8.91 9.59
CA GLU A 45 6.98 7.48 9.35
C GLU A 45 8.40 7.00 9.02
N ARG A 46 9.20 7.79 8.30
CA ARG A 46 10.61 7.47 8.07
C ARG A 46 11.40 7.46 9.37
N LEU A 47 11.17 8.44 10.26
CA LEU A 47 11.81 8.46 11.57
C LEU A 47 11.40 7.25 12.41
N LYS A 48 10.09 6.97 12.51
CA LYS A 48 9.60 5.77 13.24
C LYS A 48 10.22 4.50 12.68
N LEU A 49 10.20 4.31 11.35
CA LEU A 49 10.79 3.15 10.69
C LEU A 49 12.29 3.03 10.97
N LEU A 50 13.04 4.13 10.97
CA LEU A 50 14.47 4.15 11.27
C LEU A 50 14.76 3.65 12.69
N PHE A 51 13.95 4.07 13.68
CA PHE A 51 14.18 3.71 15.09
C PHE A 51 13.60 2.34 15.47
N THR A 52 12.45 1.96 14.91
CA THR A 52 11.80 0.68 15.25
C THR A 52 12.23 -0.47 14.35
N GLY A 53 12.66 -0.18 13.12
CA GLY A 53 12.97 -1.17 12.09
C GLY A 53 11.75 -1.98 11.65
N ARG A 54 10.52 -1.52 11.93
CA ARG A 54 9.29 -2.29 11.71
C ARG A 54 8.41 -1.66 10.65
N LEU A 55 8.07 -2.45 9.65
CA LEU A 55 7.06 -2.14 8.63
C LEU A 55 6.02 -3.27 8.65
N TRP A 56 4.75 -2.89 8.76
CA TRP A 56 3.62 -3.81 8.70
C TRP A 56 3.00 -3.76 7.32
N PHE A 57 2.67 -4.93 6.81
CA PHE A 57 2.02 -5.12 5.52
C PHE A 57 0.82 -6.04 5.71
N SER A 58 -0.34 -5.58 5.26
CA SER A 58 -1.59 -6.33 5.32
C SER A 58 -2.27 -6.33 3.97
N VAL A 59 -2.90 -7.46 3.68
CA VAL A 59 -3.52 -7.78 2.39
C VAL A 59 -4.90 -8.32 2.68
N ILE A 60 -5.94 -7.64 2.18
CA ILE A 60 -7.32 -8.04 2.43
C ILE A 60 -7.88 -8.72 1.18
N GLY A 61 -8.14 -10.03 1.23
CA GLY A 61 -8.85 -10.76 0.17
C GLY A 61 -8.03 -11.83 -0.57
N ASN A 62 -8.64 -12.45 -1.56
CA ASN A 62 -8.14 -13.69 -2.19
C ASN A 62 -7.36 -13.50 -3.50
N ALA A 63 -7.52 -12.38 -4.23
CA ALA A 63 -6.92 -12.22 -5.57
C ALA A 63 -6.51 -10.77 -5.92
N GLN A 64 -7.38 -9.79 -5.69
CA GLN A 64 -7.10 -8.35 -5.85
C GLN A 64 -7.36 -7.65 -4.53
N PRO A 65 -6.35 -7.58 -3.66
CA PRO A 65 -6.54 -7.10 -2.31
C PRO A 65 -6.39 -5.58 -2.23
N PRO A 66 -7.26 -4.88 -1.48
CA PRO A 66 -6.85 -3.67 -0.80
C PRO A 66 -5.64 -4.03 0.07
N ILE A 67 -4.55 -3.30 -0.12
CA ILE A 67 -3.33 -3.45 0.69
C ILE A 67 -3.23 -2.28 1.65
N TRP A 68 -2.60 -2.53 2.78
CA TRP A 68 -2.28 -1.51 3.78
C TRP A 68 -0.82 -1.65 4.21
N LEU A 69 -0.14 -0.51 4.33
CA LEU A 69 1.19 -0.40 4.90
C LEU A 69 1.18 0.58 6.07
N GLY A 70 1.88 0.22 7.14
CA GLY A 70 1.99 1.05 8.34
C GLY A 70 3.26 0.80 9.12
N VAL A 71 3.73 1.82 9.85
CA VAL A 71 4.87 1.70 10.78
C VAL A 71 4.41 1.46 12.23
N ASP A 72 3.13 1.71 12.51
CA ASP A 72 2.52 1.48 13.81
C ASP A 72 1.98 0.03 13.89
N CYS A 73 2.08 -0.58 15.07
CA CYS A 73 1.61 -1.95 15.29
C CYS A 73 0.08 -2.01 15.10
N PRO A 74 -0.45 -2.87 14.22
CA PRO A 74 -1.89 -2.92 13.94
C PRO A 74 -2.70 -3.73 14.98
N PHE A 75 -2.06 -4.30 16.00
CA PHE A 75 -2.68 -5.16 17.02
C PHE A 75 -2.84 -4.47 18.39
N ILE A 76 -2.87 -3.13 18.43
CA ILE A 76 -3.05 -2.33 19.65
C ILE A 76 -4.54 -2.14 19.93
#